data_AF-U3BE01-F1
#
_entry.id   AF-U3BE01-F1
#
_cell.length_a   1.000
_cell.length_b   1.000
_cell.length_c   1.000
_cell.angle_alpha   90.00
_cell.angle_beta   90.00
_cell.angle_gamma   90.00
#
_symmetry.space_group_name_H-M   'P 1'
#
loop_
_entity.id
_entity.type
_entity.pdbx_description
1 polymer ?
#
loop_
_entity_poly.entity_id
_entity_poly.type
_entity_poly.pdbx_seq_one_letter_code
_entity_poly.pdbx_strand_id
1 'polypeptide(L)'
;MKISRLHRLQRGVTQLEFLIIALAVLLIIFAILEFAAYFYSIQMVNEVTRRSARLATVCYIADRDDIPEMESVSGLYPAGFSKNNLEITYLDQNGNEVDVSGFLSTPPADNATLDAQFSQIKYVKARSVNYTFRFFVLSALINAIGTAPSFETILPAESLGILRPTSPTSTDKSDC
;
A
#
# COMPACT_ATOMS: atom_id res chain seq x y z
N MET A 1 12.89 28.15 65.06
CA MET A 1 13.92 27.43 64.28
C MET A 1 13.28 26.32 63.46
N LYS A 2 12.74 26.61 62.26
CA LYS A 2 12.09 25.60 61.38
C LYS A 2 12.20 25.88 59.87
N ILE A 3 12.81 27.00 59.46
CA ILE A 3 12.87 27.46 58.07
C ILE A 3 14.02 26.78 57.29
N SER A 4 15.12 26.41 57.97
CA SER A 4 16.31 25.83 57.31
C SER A 4 16.11 24.42 56.73
N ARG A 5 15.11 23.66 57.18
CA ARG A 5 14.81 22.32 56.62
C ARG A 5 14.06 22.39 55.28
N LEU A 6 13.23 23.42 55.05
CA LEU A 6 12.48 23.60 53.81
C LEU A 6 13.38 23.94 52.61
N HIS A 7 14.42 24.75 52.82
CA HIS A 7 15.36 25.14 51.76
C HIS A 7 16.24 23.97 51.27
N ARG A 8 16.43 22.93 52.09
CA ARG A 8 17.14 21.70 51.71
C ARG A 8 16.31 20.79 50.83
N LEU A 9 14.98 20.87 50.93
CA LEU A 9 14.00 20.11 50.12
C LEU A 9 13.78 20.72 48.72
N GLN A 10 14.16 21.99 48.50
CA GLN A 10 14.03 22.68 47.20
C GLN A 10 15.27 22.55 46.29
N ARG A 11 16.31 21.83 46.72
CA ARG A 11 17.48 21.55 45.86
C ARG A 11 17.09 20.58 44.76
N GLY A 12 17.18 21.00 43.50
CA GLY A 12 16.89 20.18 42.32
C GLY A 12 15.52 20.42 41.66
N VAL A 13 14.68 21.32 42.20
CA VAL A 13 13.39 21.67 41.58
C VAL A 13 13.59 22.30 40.20
N THR A 14 14.59 23.17 40.04
CA THR A 14 14.92 23.80 38.75
C THR A 14 15.39 22.79 37.70
N GLN A 15 16.03 21.69 38.12
CA GLN A 15 16.42 20.61 37.21
C GLN A 15 15.20 19.82 36.73
N LEU A 16 14.23 19.57 37.62
CA LEU A 16 12.98 18.91 37.26
C LEU A 16 12.12 19.77 36.33
N GLU A 17 11.98 21.07 36.60
CA GLU A 17 11.27 21.99 35.71
C GLU A 17 11.90 22.01 34.31
N PHE A 18 13.23 22.11 34.23
CA PHE A 18 13.93 22.05 32.96
C PHE A 18 13.73 20.71 32.24
N LEU A 19 13.78 19.59 32.97
CA LEU A 19 13.57 18.26 32.40
C LEU A 19 12.16 18.10 31.83
N ILE A 20 11.13 18.60 32.53
CA ILE A 20 9.74 18.54 32.07
C ILE A 20 9.56 19.35 30.79
N ILE A 21 10.14 20.56 30.72
CA ILE A 21 10.08 21.40 29.52
C ILE A 21 10.84 20.73 28.37
N ALA A 22 12.05 20.22 28.62
CA ALA A 22 12.85 19.52 27.63
C ALA A 22 12.13 18.28 27.08
N LEU A 23 11.48 17.50 27.96
CA LEU A 23 10.67 16.34 27.59
C LEU A 23 9.45 16.75 26.76
N ALA A 24 8.74 17.82 27.16
CA ALA A 24 7.60 18.33 26.40
C ALA A 24 8.00 18.75 24.98
N VAL A 25 9.11 19.48 24.82
CA VAL A 25 9.63 19.88 23.51
C VAL A 25 10.04 18.66 22.67
N LEU A 26 10.71 17.68 23.28
CA LEU A 26 11.11 16.44 22.61
C LEU A 26 9.90 15.65 22.10
N LEU A 27 8.84 15.53 22.90
CA LEU A 27 7.60 14.86 22.49
C LEU A 27 6.93 15.58 21.31
N ILE A 28 6.94 16.92 21.28
CA ILE A 28 6.40 17.70 20.16
C ILE A 28 7.22 17.42 18.88
N ILE A 29 8.54 17.39 18.97
CA ILE A 29 9.41 17.10 17.81
C ILE A 29 9.12 15.69 17.28
N PHE A 30 9.03 14.69 18.15
CA PHE A 30 8.68 13.32 17.73
C PHE A 30 7.29 13.25 17.11
N ALA A 31 6.29 13.93 17.67
CA ALA A 31 4.96 13.99 17.08
C ALA A 31 5.00 14.54 15.64
N ILE A 32 5.70 15.65 15.41
CA ILE A 32 5.82 16.26 14.07
C ILE A 32 6.50 15.29 13.09
N LEU A 33 7.60 14.64 13.51
CA LEU A 33 8.31 13.68 12.66
C LEU A 33 7.44 12.47 12.31
N GLU A 34 6.66 11.96 13.24
CA GLU A 34 5.79 10.82 12.98
C GLU A 34 4.60 11.18 12.08
N PHE A 35 4.03 12.38 12.22
CA PHE A 35 3.01 12.86 11.28
C PHE A 35 3.58 13.05 9.88
N ALA A 36 4.82 13.55 9.75
CA ALA A 36 5.48 13.64 8.46
C ALA A 36 5.65 12.26 7.82
N ALA A 37 6.09 11.25 8.59
CA ALA A 37 6.19 9.87 8.12
C ALA A 37 4.82 9.28 7.72
N TYR A 38 3.78 9.55 8.49
CA TYR A 38 2.41 9.13 8.18
C TYR A 38 1.92 9.68 6.84
N PHE A 39 2.07 10.98 6.59
CA PHE A 39 1.68 11.59 5.31
C PHE A 39 2.51 11.08 4.13
N TYR A 40 3.80 10.84 4.34
CA TYR A 40 4.66 10.21 3.34
C TYR A 40 4.15 8.81 2.99
N SER A 41 3.83 7.98 3.99
CA SER A 41 3.33 6.63 3.77
C SER A 41 2.03 6.62 2.98
N ILE A 42 1.09 7.50 3.30
CA ILE A 42 -0.17 7.62 2.57
C ILE A 42 0.04 8.00 1.10
N GLN A 43 0.94 8.95 0.82
CA GLN A 43 1.27 9.32 -0.55
C GLN A 43 1.92 8.17 -1.32
N MET A 44 2.78 7.38 -0.67
CA MET A 44 3.38 6.20 -1.28
C MET A 44 2.34 5.12 -1.59
N VAL A 45 1.34 4.89 -0.73
CA VAL A 45 0.24 3.95 -1.03
C VAL A 45 -0.50 4.38 -2.31
N ASN A 46 -0.75 5.67 -2.50
CA ASN A 46 -1.39 6.15 -3.73
C ASN A 46 -0.52 5.85 -4.97
N GLU A 47 0.79 6.12 -4.91
CA GLU A 47 1.69 5.84 -6.03
C GLU A 47 1.82 4.33 -6.30
N VAL A 48 1.81 3.49 -5.25
CA VAL A 48 1.75 2.02 -5.39
C VAL A 48 0.53 1.61 -6.21
N THR A 49 -0.69 2.06 -5.83
CA THR A 49 -1.91 1.70 -6.59
C THR A 49 -1.85 2.17 -8.05
N ARG A 50 -1.29 3.35 -8.29
CA ARG A 50 -1.13 3.90 -9.65
C ARG A 50 -0.15 3.08 -10.48
N ARG A 51 0.97 2.65 -9.90
CA ARG A 51 1.98 1.84 -10.59
C ARG A 51 1.46 0.42 -10.85
N SER A 52 0.81 -0.19 -9.86
CA SER A 52 0.20 -1.52 -10.01
C SER A 52 -0.90 -1.53 -11.06
N ALA A 53 -1.75 -0.50 -11.13
CA ALA A 53 -2.77 -0.40 -12.18
C ALA A 53 -2.14 -0.36 -13.57
N ARG A 54 -1.07 0.42 -13.78
CA ARG A 54 -0.35 0.50 -15.07
C ARG A 54 0.33 -0.80 -15.49
N LEU A 55 0.82 -1.59 -14.53
CA LEU A 55 1.38 -2.91 -14.83
C LEU A 55 0.25 -3.87 -15.19
N ALA A 56 -0.81 -3.90 -14.39
CA ALA A 56 -1.92 -4.83 -14.58
C ALA A 56 -2.75 -4.57 -15.87
N THR A 57 -2.64 -3.39 -16.49
CA THR A 57 -3.22 -3.12 -17.82
C THR A 57 -2.45 -3.76 -18.97
N VAL A 58 -1.17 -4.07 -18.77
CA VAL A 58 -0.24 -4.56 -19.81
C VAL A 58 0.21 -5.99 -19.55
N CYS A 59 0.33 -6.42 -18.30
CA CYS A 59 0.73 -7.78 -17.91
C CYS A 59 -0.33 -8.81 -18.27
N TYR A 60 0.09 -10.06 -18.45
CA TYR A 60 -0.83 -11.17 -18.63
C TYR A 60 -1.64 -11.41 -17.36
N ILE A 61 -2.92 -11.78 -17.51
CA ILE A 61 -3.88 -11.90 -16.39
C ILE A 61 -3.46 -12.97 -15.38
N ALA A 62 -2.76 -14.02 -15.82
CA ALA A 62 -2.29 -15.07 -14.90
C ALA A 62 -1.21 -14.57 -13.93
N ASP A 63 -0.45 -13.54 -14.30
CA ASP A 63 0.66 -13.01 -13.49
C ASP A 63 0.17 -11.90 -12.53
N ARG A 64 -1.15 -11.68 -12.45
CA ARG A 64 -1.79 -10.66 -11.59
C ARG A 64 -1.28 -10.74 -10.15
N ASP A 65 -1.15 -11.96 -9.60
CA ASP A 65 -0.79 -12.17 -8.21
C ASP A 65 0.73 -11.98 -7.96
N ASP A 66 1.54 -11.93 -9.02
CA ASP A 66 2.98 -11.66 -8.96
C ASP A 66 3.31 -10.16 -9.02
N ILE A 67 2.41 -9.33 -9.58
CA ILE A 67 2.57 -7.87 -9.66
C ILE A 67 2.90 -7.21 -8.30
N PRO A 68 2.26 -7.58 -7.17
CA PRO A 68 2.61 -7.06 -5.87
C PRO A 68 4.01 -7.46 -5.37
N GLU A 69 4.65 -8.47 -5.93
CA GLU A 69 5.96 -8.96 -5.52
C GLU A 69 7.10 -8.34 -6.34
N MET A 70 6.81 -7.87 -7.56
CA MET A 70 7.78 -7.23 -8.44
C MET A 70 8.51 -6.08 -7.75
N GLU A 71 9.85 -6.03 -7.89
CA GLU A 71 10.70 -4.97 -7.32
C GLU A 71 10.23 -3.56 -7.71
N SER A 72 9.68 -3.44 -8.91
CA SER A 72 9.14 -2.19 -9.42
C SER A 72 7.98 -1.64 -8.57
N VAL A 73 7.19 -2.50 -7.91
CA VAL A 73 6.07 -2.13 -7.04
C VAL A 73 6.47 -2.21 -5.57
N SER A 74 7.11 -3.31 -5.17
CA SER A 74 7.48 -3.58 -3.78
C SER A 74 8.54 -2.61 -3.23
N GLY A 75 9.39 -2.05 -4.10
CA GLY A 75 10.33 -0.98 -3.75
C GLY A 75 9.66 0.34 -3.32
N LEU A 76 8.37 0.52 -3.59
CA LEU A 76 7.60 1.70 -3.17
C LEU A 76 6.80 1.47 -1.88
N TYR A 77 6.83 0.28 -1.31
CA TYR A 77 6.02 -0.04 -0.13
C TYR A 77 6.44 0.80 1.08
N PRO A 78 5.52 1.59 1.65
CA PRO A 78 5.79 2.26 2.91
C PRO A 78 5.86 1.25 4.05
N ALA A 79 6.40 1.68 5.19
CA ALA A 79 6.53 0.82 6.36
C ALA A 79 5.18 0.18 6.75
N GLY A 80 5.19 -1.15 6.93
CA GLY A 80 4.01 -1.94 7.28
C GLY A 80 3.05 -2.24 6.12
N PHE A 81 3.34 -1.78 4.90
CA PHE A 81 2.60 -2.18 3.70
C PHE A 81 3.19 -3.46 3.12
N SER A 82 2.32 -4.36 2.66
CA SER A 82 2.71 -5.66 2.10
C SER A 82 1.86 -5.99 0.88
N LYS A 83 2.19 -7.09 0.19
CA LYS A 83 1.40 -7.60 -0.95
C LYS A 83 -0.09 -7.79 -0.63
N ASN A 84 -0.40 -8.20 0.60
CA ASN A 84 -1.79 -8.44 1.05
C ASN A 84 -2.59 -7.13 1.20
N ASN A 85 -1.91 -5.98 1.18
CA ASN A 85 -2.53 -4.67 1.24
C ASN A 85 -2.81 -4.09 -0.15
N LEU A 86 -2.52 -4.82 -1.22
CA LEU A 86 -2.77 -4.42 -2.60
C LEU A 86 -3.69 -5.45 -3.25
N GLU A 87 -4.80 -4.97 -3.78
CA GLU A 87 -5.79 -5.77 -4.49
C GLU A 87 -5.89 -5.28 -5.94
N ILE A 88 -5.75 -6.18 -6.90
CA ILE A 88 -5.88 -5.89 -8.33
C ILE A 88 -7.13 -6.60 -8.82
N THR A 89 -8.03 -5.93 -9.52
CA THR A 89 -9.28 -6.52 -10.02
C THR A 89 -9.53 -6.07 -11.44
N TYR A 90 -10.21 -6.90 -12.22
CA TYR A 90 -10.57 -6.62 -13.61
C TYR A 90 -12.06 -6.31 -13.68
N LEU A 91 -12.42 -5.28 -14.45
CA LEU A 91 -13.79 -4.79 -14.54
C LEU A 91 -14.31 -4.84 -15.97
N ASP A 92 -15.62 -5.06 -16.10
CA ASP A 92 -16.36 -5.01 -17.36
C ASP A 92 -16.66 -3.56 -17.80
N GLN A 93 -17.35 -3.41 -18.93
CA GLN A 93 -17.77 -2.11 -19.45
C GLN A 93 -18.69 -1.31 -18.49
N ASN A 94 -19.40 -2.00 -17.60
CA ASN A 94 -20.32 -1.42 -16.63
C ASN A 94 -19.66 -1.18 -15.26
N GLY A 95 -18.38 -1.56 -15.09
CA GLY A 95 -17.65 -1.47 -13.84
C GLY A 95 -17.86 -2.64 -12.88
N ASN A 96 -18.49 -3.73 -13.31
CA ASN A 96 -18.63 -4.94 -12.50
C ASN A 96 -17.35 -5.76 -12.56
N GLU A 97 -17.04 -6.46 -11.47
CA GLU A 97 -15.87 -7.35 -11.43
C GLU A 97 -16.06 -8.56 -12.34
N VAL A 98 -15.05 -8.79 -13.19
CA VAL A 98 -14.95 -9.96 -14.07
C VAL A 98 -14.20 -11.05 -13.31
N ASP A 99 -14.79 -12.24 -13.26
CA ASP A 99 -14.12 -13.41 -12.69
C ASP A 99 -12.97 -13.85 -13.60
N VAL A 100 -11.74 -13.74 -13.09
CA VAL A 100 -10.51 -14.15 -13.78
C VAL A 100 -9.90 -15.43 -13.18
N SER A 101 -10.62 -16.13 -12.31
CA SER A 101 -10.14 -17.36 -11.68
C SER A 101 -9.74 -18.45 -12.68
N GLY A 102 -10.36 -18.47 -13.86
CA GLY A 102 -10.01 -19.38 -14.96
C GLY A 102 -8.59 -19.20 -15.50
N PHE A 103 -8.01 -17.99 -15.40
CA PHE A 103 -6.62 -17.73 -15.77
C PHE A 103 -5.62 -18.19 -14.71
N LEU A 104 -6.06 -18.24 -13.45
CA LEU A 104 -5.24 -18.58 -12.27
C LEU A 104 -5.32 -20.06 -11.89
N SER A 105 -6.27 -20.81 -12.47
CA SER A 105 -6.43 -22.24 -12.18
C SER A 105 -5.29 -23.07 -12.76
N THR A 106 -4.94 -24.17 -12.10
CA THR A 106 -3.96 -25.15 -12.60
C THR A 106 -4.64 -26.52 -12.74
N PRO A 107 -4.86 -27.03 -13.97
CA PRO A 107 -4.60 -26.39 -15.27
C PRO A 107 -5.54 -25.19 -15.54
N PRO A 108 -5.16 -24.26 -16.45
CA PRO A 108 -6.02 -23.16 -16.87
C PRO A 108 -7.34 -23.66 -17.47
N ALA A 109 -8.37 -22.83 -17.43
CA ALA A 109 -9.64 -23.11 -18.10
C ALA A 109 -9.44 -23.29 -19.63
N ASP A 110 -10.43 -23.86 -20.31
CA ASP A 110 -10.37 -24.05 -21.75
C ASP A 110 -10.28 -22.72 -22.51
N ASN A 111 -9.63 -22.72 -23.68
CA ASN A 111 -9.40 -21.47 -24.43
C ASN A 111 -10.67 -20.68 -24.74
N ALA A 112 -11.82 -21.35 -24.95
CA ALA A 112 -13.08 -20.68 -25.25
C ALA A 112 -13.63 -19.89 -24.04
N THR A 113 -13.46 -20.41 -22.82
CA THR A 113 -13.85 -19.68 -21.60
C THR A 113 -12.90 -18.53 -21.31
N LEU A 114 -11.58 -18.73 -21.50
CA LEU A 114 -10.58 -17.67 -21.35
C LEU A 114 -10.79 -16.53 -22.34
N ASP A 115 -11.05 -16.82 -23.61
CA ASP A 115 -11.31 -15.80 -24.64
C ASP A 115 -12.59 -15.00 -24.34
N ALA A 116 -13.63 -15.67 -23.82
CA ALA A 116 -14.86 -15.01 -23.40
C ALA A 116 -14.65 -14.08 -22.20
N GLN A 117 -13.90 -14.52 -21.18
CA GLN A 117 -13.53 -13.70 -20.02
C GLN A 117 -12.66 -12.52 -20.43
N PHE A 118 -11.67 -12.75 -21.31
CA PHE A 118 -10.78 -11.71 -21.80
C PHE A 118 -11.55 -10.58 -22.51
N SER A 119 -12.53 -10.93 -23.36
CA SER A 119 -13.35 -9.97 -24.10
C SER A 119 -14.21 -9.07 -23.19
N GLN A 120 -14.57 -9.57 -22.00
CA GLN A 120 -15.34 -8.83 -21.00
C GLN A 120 -14.52 -7.76 -20.30
N ILE A 121 -13.21 -7.98 -20.11
CA ILE A 121 -12.33 -7.04 -19.40
C ILE A 121 -12.19 -5.74 -20.22
N LYS A 122 -12.52 -4.61 -19.58
CA LYS A 122 -12.36 -3.26 -20.14
C LYS A 122 -11.55 -2.33 -19.26
N TYR A 123 -11.59 -2.53 -17.96
CA TYR A 123 -10.82 -1.74 -17.01
C TYR A 123 -10.08 -2.62 -16.02
N VAL A 124 -9.03 -2.04 -15.44
CA VAL A 124 -8.24 -2.64 -14.38
C VAL A 124 -8.27 -1.68 -13.19
N LYS A 125 -8.58 -2.21 -12.02
CA LYS A 125 -8.67 -1.48 -10.76
C LYS A 125 -7.62 -2.03 -9.81
N ALA A 126 -6.67 -1.18 -9.40
CA ALA A 126 -5.76 -1.47 -8.30
C ALA A 126 -6.17 -0.66 -7.07
N ARG A 127 -6.30 -1.33 -5.93
CA ARG A 127 -6.82 -0.75 -4.69
C ARG A 127 -5.93 -1.13 -3.51
N SER A 128 -5.72 -0.19 -2.60
CA SER A 128 -5.10 -0.48 -1.31
C SER A 128 -6.14 -0.95 -0.30
N VAL A 129 -5.89 -2.05 0.39
CA VAL A 129 -6.79 -2.65 1.38
C VAL A 129 -6.09 -2.84 2.73
N ASN A 130 -6.82 -2.59 3.82
CA ASN A 130 -6.40 -2.93 5.18
C ASN A 130 -5.02 -2.40 5.61
N TYR A 131 -4.59 -1.24 5.09
CA TYR A 131 -3.34 -0.61 5.50
C TYR A 131 -3.55 0.29 6.73
N THR A 132 -2.75 0.04 7.77
CA THR A 132 -2.73 0.85 8.99
C THR A 132 -1.31 1.29 9.29
N PHE A 133 -1.14 2.58 9.55
CA PHE A 133 0.12 3.14 10.01
C PHE A 133 0.20 3.09 11.53
N ARG A 134 1.25 2.48 12.06
CA ARG A 134 1.51 2.46 13.50
C ARG A 134 2.55 3.51 13.85
N PHE A 135 2.15 4.47 14.66
CA PHE A 135 3.05 5.44 15.28
C PHE A 135 4.05 4.73 16.20
N PHE A 136 5.20 5.32 16.49
CA PHE A 136 6.19 4.70 17.38
C PHE A 136 6.03 5.23 18.81
N VAL A 137 6.40 6.49 19.04
CA VAL A 137 6.28 7.22 20.31
C VAL A 137 4.82 7.40 20.69
N LEU A 138 3.96 7.84 19.77
CA LEU A 138 2.54 8.05 20.08
C LEU A 138 1.82 6.72 20.35
N SER A 139 2.21 5.62 19.70
CA SER A 139 1.64 4.29 20.01
C SER A 139 2.07 3.80 21.39
N ALA A 140 3.31 4.06 21.80
CA ALA A 140 3.79 3.68 23.14
C ALA A 140 3.07 4.46 24.26
N LEU A 141 2.67 5.72 24.00
CA LEU A 141 2.08 6.60 25.01
C LEU A 141 0.56 6.47 25.10
N ILE A 142 -0.12 6.43 23.95
CA ILE A 142 -1.60 6.49 23.86
C ILE A 142 -2.20 5.47 22.89
N ASN A 143 -1.42 4.49 22.43
CA ASN A 143 -1.83 3.49 21.44
C ASN A 143 -2.44 4.10 20.16
N ALA A 144 -1.83 5.19 19.67
CA ALA A 144 -2.27 5.84 18.44
C ALA A 144 -2.08 4.95 17.21
N ILE A 145 -3.13 4.86 16.38
CA ILE A 145 -3.14 4.14 15.11
C ILE A 145 -3.63 5.09 14.04
N GLY A 146 -2.87 5.20 12.94
CA GLY A 146 -3.24 5.96 11.76
C GLY A 146 -3.98 5.07 10.77
N THR A 147 -5.25 5.36 10.49
CA THR A 147 -5.98 4.71 9.40
C THR A 147 -5.62 5.40 8.09
N ALA A 148 -5.27 4.64 7.06
CA ALA A 148 -5.19 5.15 5.70
C ALA A 148 -6.53 4.90 4.98
N PRO A 149 -7.07 5.88 4.23
CA PRO A 149 -8.20 5.59 3.35
C PRO A 149 -7.77 4.60 2.26
N SER A 150 -8.73 3.87 1.71
CA SER A 150 -8.46 3.04 0.54
C SER A 150 -8.23 3.95 -0.68
N PHE A 151 -7.02 3.93 -1.23
CA PHE A 151 -6.72 4.50 -2.53
C PHE A 151 -7.09 3.50 -3.61
N GLU A 152 -7.69 3.99 -4.69
CA GLU A 152 -8.01 3.18 -5.86
C GLU A 152 -7.64 3.92 -7.13
N THR A 153 -7.10 3.17 -8.08
CA THR A 153 -6.75 3.66 -9.40
C THR A 153 -7.37 2.73 -10.43
N ILE A 154 -8.15 3.30 -11.36
CA ILE A 154 -8.82 2.57 -12.44
C ILE A 154 -8.27 3.06 -13.78
N LEU A 155 -7.73 2.16 -14.59
CA LEU A 155 -7.25 2.43 -15.95
C LEU A 155 -7.97 1.52 -16.96
N PRO A 156 -8.12 1.94 -18.22
CA PRO A 156 -8.56 1.05 -19.29
C PRO A 156 -7.53 -0.06 -19.52
N ALA A 157 -8.01 -1.27 -19.77
CA ALA A 157 -7.16 -2.39 -20.14
C ALA A 157 -6.51 -2.13 -21.52
N GLU A 158 -5.22 -2.47 -21.65
CA GLU A 158 -4.47 -2.32 -22.90
C GLU A 158 -4.21 -3.69 -23.52
N SER A 159 -2.97 -4.19 -23.46
CA SER A 159 -2.58 -5.44 -24.11
C SER A 159 -2.95 -6.68 -23.29
N LEU A 160 -3.06 -6.53 -21.95
CA LEU A 160 -3.27 -7.64 -21.02
C LEU A 160 -2.38 -8.86 -21.31
N GLY A 161 -1.13 -8.59 -21.69
CA GLY A 161 -0.09 -9.58 -21.96
C GLY A 161 -0.14 -10.25 -23.33
N ILE A 162 -1.14 -9.96 -24.18
CA ILE A 162 -1.28 -10.61 -25.48
C ILE A 162 -0.44 -9.87 -26.53
N LEU A 163 0.59 -10.52 -27.04
CA LEU A 163 1.42 -9.97 -28.12
C LEU A 163 0.82 -10.34 -29.49
N ARG A 164 1.07 -9.47 -30.48
CA ARG A 164 0.69 -9.78 -31.87
C ARG A 164 1.54 -10.97 -32.35
N PRO A 165 0.93 -12.06 -32.85
CA PRO A 165 1.67 -13.24 -33.27
C PRO A 165 2.66 -12.88 -34.38
N THR A 166 3.94 -13.19 -34.16
CA THR A 166 5.02 -12.98 -35.14
C THR A 166 5.14 -14.16 -36.11
N SER A 167 4.48 -15.28 -35.82
CA SER A 167 4.35 -16.46 -36.67
C SER A 167 3.00 -17.14 -36.44
N PRO A 168 2.44 -17.88 -37.42
CA PRO A 168 1.10 -18.49 -37.34
C PRO A 168 0.94 -19.56 -36.23
N THR A 169 2.04 -19.92 -35.56
CA THR A 169 2.09 -20.91 -34.47
C THR A 169 2.59 -20.34 -33.14
N SER A 170 2.90 -19.04 -33.02
CA SER A 170 3.41 -18.47 -31.77
C SER A 170 2.28 -17.89 -30.90
N THR A 171 2.10 -18.44 -29.69
CA THR A 171 1.25 -17.87 -28.64
C THR A 171 2.14 -17.02 -27.74
N ASP A 172 2.63 -15.90 -28.28
CA ASP A 172 3.56 -15.04 -27.56
C ASP A 172 2.76 -14.25 -26.51
N LYS A 173 3.00 -14.53 -25.22
CA LYS A 173 2.50 -13.76 -24.08
C LYS A 173 3.67 -13.04 -23.44
N SER A 174 3.48 -11.77 -23.06
CA SER A 174 4.47 -11.07 -22.27
C SER A 174 4.24 -11.36 -20.80
N ASP A 175 5.16 -12.14 -20.23
CA ASP A 175 5.24 -12.33 -18.79
C ASP A 175 5.67 -11.02 -18.12
N CYS A 176 5.25 -10.86 -16.88
CA CYS A 176 5.78 -9.87 -15.96
C CYS A 176 6.59 -10.58 -14.86
#